data_AF-A0A7X9A9E5-F1
#
_entry.id   AF-A0A7X9A9E5-F1
#
_cell.length_a   1.000
_cell.length_b   1.000
_cell.length_c   1.000
_cell.angle_alpha   90.00
_cell.angle_beta   90.00
_cell.angle_gamma   90.00
#
_symmetry.space_group_name_H-M   'P 1'
#
loop_
_entity.id
_entity.type
_entity.pdbx_description
1 polymer ?
#
loop_
_entity_poly.entity_id
_entity_poly.type
_entity_poly.pdbx_seq_one_letter_code
_entity_poly.pdbx_strand_id
1 'polypeptide(L)'
;MISTAYHLRELEKPVGVPLSTLGYREFTSHPDWKRNLISFTSLQYHAKRNSVFCGLTAFDNDLMYEFSLADKTFRSLNFADYAEKFEIKIHRSLHLCKDGSLIGATACLHREDQMKEGRGGRIFRYDPDQDHYDFLGIPFEHNYIQTITVDEERQLVYGFTYPIFAFFVFSLQQRKLLRLDYMGSIPHIVSLDRAGRFWATWNCRTHNLFCYDPEQDDIRFFYHALPQTVQSCNLMYPGAGPIDSMILGNDGMLYIGEAAGNLDRLDPTTGQVVDLGQPVPGETRIPALALGNNGTIYGIAGFLEKCHMFAYNPVEEKFTILGHIHDEKSGIPLFIGHDITLIDEHRAFVGETDTANRAGYLWECQF
;
A
#
# COMPACT_ATOMS: atom_id res chain seq x y z
N MET A 1 -8.11 13.35 -18.76
CA MET A 1 -6.99 12.46 -18.42
C MET A 1 -6.82 11.44 -19.54
N ILE A 2 -5.58 11.09 -19.87
CA ILE A 2 -5.23 9.99 -20.78
C ILE A 2 -4.48 8.96 -19.94
N SER A 3 -4.81 7.67 -20.09
CA SER A 3 -4.07 6.60 -19.42
C SER A 3 -3.61 5.50 -20.38
N THR A 4 -2.40 4.98 -20.13
CA THR A 4 -1.79 3.88 -20.90
C THR A 4 -1.43 2.75 -19.96
N ALA A 5 -1.82 1.52 -20.31
CA ALA A 5 -1.45 0.33 -19.56
C ALA A 5 -0.13 -0.29 -20.06
N TYR A 6 0.77 -0.58 -19.13
CA TYR A 6 1.98 -1.37 -19.34
C TYR A 6 1.83 -2.72 -18.67
N HIS A 7 2.15 -3.78 -19.40
CA HIS A 7 1.92 -5.14 -18.95
C HIS A 7 3.23 -5.89 -18.72
N LEU A 8 3.35 -6.54 -17.56
CA LEU A 8 4.56 -7.27 -17.18
C LEU A 8 4.59 -8.71 -17.72
N ARG A 9 3.51 -9.48 -17.55
CA ARG A 9 3.42 -10.89 -17.97
C ARG A 9 1.97 -11.27 -18.30
N GLU A 10 1.79 -12.05 -19.37
CA GLU A 10 0.49 -12.56 -19.80
C GLU A 10 0.01 -13.74 -18.97
N LEU A 11 -1.22 -13.62 -18.44
CA LEU A 11 -1.95 -14.72 -17.79
C LEU A 11 -2.73 -15.50 -18.85
N GLU A 12 -2.40 -16.78 -19.06
CA GLU A 12 -3.07 -17.60 -20.07
C GLU A 12 -4.36 -18.24 -19.55
N LYS A 13 -4.40 -18.57 -18.26
CA LYS A 13 -5.52 -19.29 -17.63
C LYS A 13 -6.16 -18.46 -16.54
N PRO A 14 -7.32 -17.84 -16.82
CA PRO A 14 -8.10 -17.12 -15.81
C PRO A 14 -8.38 -17.96 -14.57
N VAL A 15 -8.44 -17.30 -13.41
CA VAL A 15 -8.87 -17.92 -12.17
C VAL A 15 -10.41 -17.98 -12.15
N GLY A 16 -10.97 -19.19 -12.20
CA GLY A 16 -12.41 -19.42 -12.30
C GLY A 16 -13.19 -19.32 -10.98
N VAL A 17 -12.54 -18.95 -9.88
CA VAL A 17 -13.14 -18.80 -8.54
C VAL A 17 -12.67 -17.49 -7.90
N PRO A 18 -13.39 -16.96 -6.89
CA PRO A 18 -12.93 -15.75 -6.21
C PRO A 18 -11.55 -15.95 -5.57
N LEU A 19 -10.61 -15.03 -5.81
CA LEU A 19 -9.23 -15.12 -5.32
C LEU A 19 -9.16 -15.31 -3.80
N SER A 20 -10.08 -14.71 -3.05
CA SER A 20 -10.17 -14.81 -1.58
C SER A 20 -10.39 -16.24 -1.07
N THR A 21 -10.89 -17.14 -1.91
CA THR A 21 -11.09 -18.56 -1.58
C THR A 21 -9.82 -19.39 -1.73
N LEU A 22 -8.79 -18.87 -2.39
CA LEU A 22 -7.52 -19.56 -2.66
C LEU A 22 -6.44 -19.20 -1.64
N GLY A 23 -5.50 -20.12 -1.42
CA GLY A 23 -4.30 -19.87 -0.62
C GLY A 23 -3.03 -20.21 -1.39
N TYR A 24 -1.90 -20.14 -0.69
CA TYR A 24 -0.57 -20.38 -1.24
C TYR A 24 -0.47 -21.69 -2.05
N ARG A 25 -1.04 -22.80 -1.55
CA ARG A 25 -0.97 -24.10 -2.23
C ARG A 25 -1.67 -24.07 -3.59
N GLU A 26 -2.87 -23.52 -3.65
CA GLU A 26 -3.64 -23.46 -4.89
C GLU A 26 -2.91 -22.59 -5.92
N PHE A 27 -2.48 -21.39 -5.52
CA PHE A 27 -1.77 -20.47 -6.42
C PHE A 27 -0.45 -21.05 -6.95
N THR A 28 0.34 -21.70 -6.09
CA THR A 28 1.65 -22.26 -6.49
C THR A 28 1.56 -23.60 -7.21
N SER A 29 0.46 -24.34 -7.05
CA SER A 29 0.24 -25.62 -7.73
C SER A 29 -0.06 -25.47 -9.23
N HIS A 30 -0.56 -24.31 -9.66
CA HIS A 30 -0.90 -24.06 -11.05
C HIS A 30 0.24 -23.29 -11.75
N PRO A 31 0.99 -23.89 -12.70
CA PRO A 31 2.21 -23.29 -13.24
C PRO A 31 2.05 -21.89 -13.83
N ASP A 32 0.94 -21.67 -14.54
CA ASP A 32 0.63 -20.37 -15.14
C ASP A 32 0.31 -19.31 -14.07
N TRP A 33 -0.45 -19.66 -13.02
CA TRP A 33 -0.74 -18.71 -11.94
C TRP A 33 0.53 -18.40 -11.15
N LYS A 34 1.33 -19.44 -10.89
CA LYS A 34 2.61 -19.31 -10.21
C LYS A 34 3.49 -18.27 -10.89
N ARG A 35 3.54 -18.29 -12.23
CA ARG A 35 4.43 -17.43 -13.02
C ARG A 35 3.79 -16.09 -13.41
N ASN A 36 2.51 -16.08 -13.75
CA ASN A 36 1.91 -14.97 -14.49
C ASN A 36 0.79 -14.24 -13.72
N LEU A 37 0.23 -14.82 -12.66
CA LEU A 37 -0.76 -14.14 -11.82
C LEU A 37 -0.06 -13.15 -10.87
N ILE A 38 0.13 -11.94 -11.38
CA ILE A 38 0.85 -10.85 -10.72
C ILE A 38 -0.08 -9.67 -10.43
N SER A 39 0.21 -8.94 -9.36
CA SER A 39 -0.42 -7.66 -9.05
C SER A 39 0.61 -6.63 -8.60
N PHE A 40 0.44 -5.36 -8.98
CA PHE A 40 1.29 -4.27 -8.50
C PHE A 40 0.72 -3.73 -7.19
N THR A 41 1.46 -3.91 -6.09
CA THR A 41 0.95 -3.64 -4.74
C THR A 41 1.70 -2.55 -3.98
N SER A 42 2.84 -2.09 -4.48
CA SER A 42 3.55 -0.92 -3.97
C SER A 42 4.34 -0.24 -5.08
N LEU A 43 4.35 1.09 -5.14
CA LEU A 43 5.06 1.85 -6.16
C LEU A 43 5.90 2.97 -5.54
N GLN A 44 7.10 3.18 -6.05
CA GLN A 44 7.98 4.28 -5.65
C GLN A 44 8.71 4.86 -6.86
N TYR A 45 8.49 6.15 -7.17
CA TYR A 45 9.23 6.83 -8.21
C TYR A 45 10.65 7.22 -7.77
N HIS A 46 11.65 6.80 -8.54
CA HIS A 46 13.06 7.09 -8.28
C HIS A 46 13.62 8.07 -9.32
N ALA A 47 13.55 9.37 -9.02
CA ALA A 47 13.90 10.45 -9.95
C ALA A 47 15.29 10.32 -10.60
N LYS A 48 16.33 9.96 -9.85
CA LYS A 48 17.70 9.83 -10.38
C LYS A 48 17.83 8.75 -11.47
N ARG A 49 16.99 7.71 -11.40
CA ARG A 49 16.98 6.57 -12.34
C ARG A 49 15.91 6.73 -13.41
N ASN A 50 15.03 7.73 -13.25
CA ASN A 50 13.85 7.93 -14.07
C ASN A 50 13.04 6.64 -14.24
N SER A 51 12.76 5.98 -13.11
CA SER A 51 12.11 4.68 -13.05
C SER A 51 11.12 4.61 -11.89
N VAL A 52 10.16 3.68 -11.99
CA VAL A 52 9.25 3.33 -10.89
C VAL A 52 9.66 1.96 -10.37
N PHE A 53 9.99 1.89 -9.08
CA PHE A 53 10.16 0.63 -8.38
C PHE A 53 8.80 0.07 -8.00
N CYS A 54 8.64 -1.22 -8.23
CA CYS A 54 7.39 -1.94 -8.12
C CYS A 54 7.55 -3.11 -7.16
N GLY A 55 6.80 -3.06 -6.05
CA GLY A 55 6.54 -4.21 -5.21
C GLY A 55 5.31 -4.96 -5.73
N LEU A 56 5.42 -6.29 -5.84
CA LEU A 56 4.39 -7.13 -6.46
C LEU A 56 3.73 -8.07 -5.45
N THR A 57 2.53 -8.54 -5.80
CA THR A 57 2.10 -9.90 -5.50
C THR A 57 2.57 -10.81 -6.62
N ALA A 58 3.34 -11.85 -6.32
CA ALA A 58 3.73 -12.89 -7.28
C ALA A 58 4.00 -14.22 -6.56
N PHE A 59 3.68 -15.33 -7.21
CA PHE A 59 3.71 -16.67 -6.59
C PHE A 59 4.95 -17.49 -6.96
N ASP A 60 5.82 -16.94 -7.80
CA ASP A 60 7.18 -17.43 -8.07
C ASP A 60 8.23 -16.73 -7.20
N ASN A 61 7.78 -15.94 -6.20
CA ASN A 61 8.60 -15.19 -5.26
C ASN A 61 9.45 -14.06 -5.89
N ASP A 62 9.30 -13.74 -7.17
CA ASP A 62 9.99 -12.60 -7.79
C ASP A 62 9.19 -11.31 -7.59
N LEU A 63 9.36 -10.69 -6.42
CA LEU A 63 8.45 -9.65 -5.91
C LEU A 63 8.86 -8.20 -6.24
N MET A 64 10.04 -7.96 -6.80
CA MET A 64 10.58 -6.61 -6.99
C MET A 64 10.96 -6.38 -8.45
N TYR A 65 10.42 -5.31 -9.03
CA TYR A 65 10.66 -4.89 -10.41
C TYR A 65 10.99 -3.42 -10.49
N GLU A 66 11.74 -3.04 -11.52
CA GLU A 66 11.94 -1.64 -11.91
C GLU A 66 11.33 -1.44 -13.30
N PHE A 67 10.45 -0.44 -13.43
CA PHE A 67 9.91 0.02 -14.71
C PHE A 67 10.61 1.30 -15.14
N SER A 68 11.32 1.26 -16.27
CA SER A 68 12.02 2.43 -16.78
C SER A 68 11.07 3.32 -17.59
N LEU A 69 11.04 4.62 -17.27
CA LEU A 69 10.20 5.58 -17.99
C LEU A 69 10.78 5.94 -19.36
N ALA A 70 12.07 5.68 -19.59
CA ALA A 70 12.77 6.02 -20.84
C ALA A 70 12.47 5.01 -21.95
N ASP A 71 12.61 3.72 -21.66
CA ASP A 71 12.40 2.64 -22.63
C ASP A 71 11.03 1.95 -22.49
N LYS A 72 10.28 2.25 -21.42
CA LYS A 72 8.98 1.65 -21.10
C LYS A 72 9.06 0.13 -20.94
N THR A 73 10.14 -0.36 -20.33
CA THR A 73 10.37 -1.78 -20.07
C THR A 73 10.47 -2.10 -18.59
N PHE A 74 10.20 -3.37 -18.26
CA PHE A 74 10.36 -3.91 -16.93
C PHE A 74 11.66 -4.69 -16.79
N ARG A 75 12.33 -4.52 -15.65
CA ARG A 75 13.51 -5.29 -15.24
C ARG A 75 13.24 -5.95 -13.89
N SER A 76 13.43 -7.26 -13.81
CA SER A 76 13.43 -7.97 -12.53
C SER A 76 14.61 -7.48 -11.67
N LEU A 77 14.35 -7.33 -10.38
CA LEU A 77 15.37 -7.04 -9.36
C LEU A 77 15.79 -8.33 -8.63
N ASN A 78 15.53 -9.49 -9.24
CA ASN A 78 15.96 -10.82 -8.78
C ASN A 78 15.58 -11.12 -7.32
N PHE A 79 14.40 -10.67 -6.87
CA PHE A 79 13.99 -10.89 -5.48
C PHE A 79 13.82 -12.37 -5.16
N ALA A 80 13.48 -13.20 -6.16
CA ALA A 80 13.33 -14.64 -6.00
C ALA A 80 14.59 -15.33 -5.44
N ASP A 81 15.79 -14.82 -5.75
CA ASP A 81 17.05 -15.35 -5.23
C ASP A 81 17.25 -15.03 -3.75
N TYR A 82 16.58 -14.00 -3.25
CA TYR A 82 16.60 -13.55 -1.87
C TYR A 82 15.39 -14.06 -1.05
N ALA A 83 14.30 -14.43 -1.73
CA ALA A 83 13.00 -14.72 -1.13
C ALA A 83 12.96 -15.99 -0.24
N GLU A 84 12.03 -15.99 0.71
CA GLU A 84 11.62 -17.19 1.44
C GLU A 84 10.33 -17.78 0.86
N LYS A 85 10.11 -19.09 1.04
CA LYS A 85 9.01 -19.87 0.43
C LYS A 85 7.65 -19.17 0.35
N PHE A 86 7.19 -18.58 1.46
CA PHE A 86 5.83 -18.02 1.60
C PHE A 86 5.74 -16.52 1.32
N GLU A 87 6.85 -15.88 0.97
CA GLU A 87 6.86 -14.47 0.61
C GLU A 87 6.37 -14.29 -0.81
N ILE A 88 5.12 -13.87 -0.92
CA ILE A 88 4.46 -13.75 -2.22
C ILE A 88 4.01 -12.33 -2.50
N LYS A 89 4.28 -11.37 -1.60
CA LYS A 89 3.80 -10.01 -1.74
C LYS A 89 4.68 -8.97 -1.06
N ILE A 90 4.89 -7.81 -1.69
CA ILE A 90 5.28 -6.55 -1.04
C ILE A 90 4.03 -5.69 -0.94
N HIS A 91 3.32 -5.77 0.19
CA HIS A 91 2.00 -5.16 0.33
C HIS A 91 2.10 -3.81 1.04
N ARG A 92 1.84 -2.70 0.33
CA ARG A 92 1.90 -1.34 0.92
C ARG A 92 3.15 -1.11 1.78
N SER A 93 4.27 -1.64 1.30
CA SER A 93 5.47 -1.81 2.11
C SER A 93 6.70 -1.58 1.27
N LEU A 94 6.75 -0.44 0.60
CA LEU A 94 7.92 0.00 -0.13
C LEU A 94 8.11 1.49 0.10
N HIS A 95 9.24 1.85 0.70
CA HIS A 95 9.60 3.24 1.04
C HIS A 95 10.91 3.59 0.36
N LEU A 96 10.95 4.69 -0.37
CA LEU A 96 12.17 5.23 -0.97
C LEU A 96 12.92 6.10 0.05
N CYS A 97 14.12 5.67 0.44
CA CYS A 97 14.98 6.41 1.35
C CYS A 97 15.69 7.58 0.67
N LYS A 98 16.14 8.56 1.47
CA LYS A 98 16.84 9.76 0.97
C LYS A 98 18.13 9.45 0.20
N ASP A 99 18.79 8.34 0.50
CA ASP A 99 19.99 7.91 -0.22
C ASP A 99 19.72 7.18 -1.53
N GLY A 100 18.46 6.87 -1.85
CA GLY A 100 18.03 6.17 -3.06
C GLY A 100 17.78 4.67 -2.88
N SER A 101 18.15 4.11 -1.72
CA SER A 101 17.78 2.73 -1.39
C SER A 101 16.30 2.61 -1.03
N LEU A 102 15.78 1.39 -1.02
CA LEU A 102 14.40 1.11 -0.64
C LEU A 102 14.33 0.25 0.61
N ILE A 103 13.42 0.58 1.52
CA ILE A 103 13.03 -0.32 2.63
C ILE A 103 11.70 -0.95 2.26
N GLY A 104 11.61 -2.27 2.41
CA GLY A 104 10.37 -2.99 2.17
C GLY A 104 10.10 -4.09 3.17
N ALA A 105 8.88 -4.63 3.10
CA ALA A 105 8.44 -5.73 3.94
C ALA A 105 7.59 -6.74 3.18
N THR A 106 7.71 -8.01 3.57
CA THR A 106 7.05 -9.13 2.88
C THR A 106 5.75 -9.58 3.56
N ALA A 107 4.78 -9.91 2.72
CA ALA A 107 3.49 -10.48 3.08
C ALA A 107 3.29 -11.88 2.47
N CYS A 108 2.23 -12.58 2.88
CA CYS A 108 1.91 -13.93 2.42
C CYS A 108 0.41 -14.08 2.09
N LEU A 109 0.05 -15.21 1.49
CA LEU A 109 -1.34 -15.69 1.38
C LEU A 109 -1.43 -17.19 1.72
N HIS A 110 -0.59 -17.68 2.65
CA HIS A 110 -0.75 -19.04 3.16
C HIS A 110 -1.98 -19.13 4.07
N ARG A 111 -2.50 -20.35 4.26
CA ARG A 111 -3.61 -20.61 5.18
C ARG A 111 -3.12 -20.90 6.60
N GLU A 112 -4.03 -20.94 7.54
CA GLU A 112 -3.77 -21.09 8.98
C GLU A 112 -3.04 -22.39 9.28
N ASP A 113 -3.33 -23.46 8.54
CA ASP A 113 -2.66 -24.76 8.67
C ASP A 113 -1.19 -24.75 8.22
N GLN A 114 -0.77 -23.72 7.48
CA GLN A 114 0.61 -23.50 7.04
C GLN A 114 1.35 -22.42 7.85
N MET A 115 0.67 -21.78 8.81
CA MET A 115 1.22 -20.63 9.54
C MET A 115 2.54 -20.96 10.24
N LYS A 116 2.66 -22.15 10.82
CA LYS A 116 3.88 -22.60 11.51
C LYS A 116 5.02 -23.02 10.58
N GLU A 117 4.77 -23.15 9.28
CA GLU A 117 5.81 -23.50 8.29
C GLU A 117 6.65 -22.27 7.89
N GLY A 118 6.08 -21.07 7.90
CA GLY A 118 6.75 -19.82 7.51
C GLY A 118 7.39 -19.10 8.69
N ARG A 119 8.55 -18.46 8.48
CA ARG A 119 9.26 -17.73 9.56
C ARG A 119 8.56 -16.42 9.96
N GLY A 120 7.74 -15.85 9.08
CA GLY A 120 7.09 -14.54 9.24
C GLY A 120 7.56 -13.54 8.18
N GLY A 121 6.95 -12.36 8.18
CA GLY A 121 7.27 -11.28 7.24
C GLY A 121 8.64 -10.67 7.54
N ARG A 122 9.48 -10.55 6.51
CA ARG A 122 10.82 -9.98 6.59
C ARG A 122 10.77 -8.50 6.26
N ILE A 123 11.49 -7.70 7.03
CA ILE A 123 11.91 -6.35 6.64
C ILE A 123 13.25 -6.47 5.93
N PHE A 124 13.39 -5.80 4.80
CA PHE A 124 14.62 -5.78 4.01
C PHE A 124 14.93 -4.37 3.55
N ARG A 125 16.20 -4.17 3.16
CA ARG A 125 16.66 -3.00 2.42
C ARG A 125 17.21 -3.43 1.08
N TYR A 126 16.92 -2.68 0.03
CA TYR A 126 17.46 -2.88 -1.31
C TYR A 126 18.28 -1.67 -1.75
N ASP A 127 19.52 -1.90 -2.14
CA ASP A 127 20.39 -0.89 -2.76
C ASP A 127 20.36 -1.07 -4.30
N PRO A 128 19.76 -0.13 -5.05
CA PRO A 128 19.63 -0.22 -6.50
C PRO A 128 20.93 0.04 -7.28
N ASP A 129 21.96 0.60 -6.63
CA ASP A 129 23.25 0.86 -7.26
C ASP A 129 24.18 -0.37 -7.13
N GLN A 130 23.99 -1.17 -6.08
CA GLN A 130 24.73 -2.41 -5.83
C GLN A 130 23.97 -3.68 -6.23
N ASP A 131 22.67 -3.57 -6.54
CA ASP A 131 21.75 -4.69 -6.74
C ASP A 131 21.80 -5.68 -5.55
N HIS A 132 21.72 -5.13 -4.34
CA HIS A 132 21.93 -5.89 -3.10
C HIS A 132 20.75 -5.78 -2.14
N TYR A 133 20.32 -6.92 -1.61
CA TYR A 133 19.34 -7.02 -0.53
C TYR A 133 20.01 -7.30 0.81
N ASP A 134 19.67 -6.49 1.81
CA ASP A 134 20.06 -6.67 3.20
C ASP A 134 18.84 -7.10 4.04
N PHE A 135 18.98 -8.24 4.72
CA PHE A 135 17.98 -8.73 5.66
C PHE A 135 18.06 -8.00 6.98
N LEU A 136 16.98 -7.32 7.35
CA LEU A 136 16.94 -6.50 8.55
C LEU A 136 16.31 -7.24 9.74
N GLY A 137 15.27 -8.04 9.53
CA GLY A 137 14.67 -8.83 10.60
C GLY A 137 13.25 -9.31 10.32
N ILE A 138 12.70 -10.08 11.26
CA ILE A 138 11.29 -10.51 11.30
C ILE A 138 10.68 -9.93 12.58
N PRO A 139 9.76 -8.95 12.51
CA PRO A 139 9.18 -8.32 13.69
C PRO A 139 8.35 -9.28 14.54
N PHE A 140 7.57 -10.15 13.90
CA PHE A 140 6.69 -11.09 14.60
C PHE A 140 6.71 -12.45 13.92
N GLU A 141 7.27 -13.44 14.61
CA GLU A 141 7.42 -14.79 14.09
C GLU A 141 6.08 -15.38 13.62
N HIS A 142 6.12 -16.06 12.47
CA HIS A 142 4.96 -16.67 11.79
C HIS A 142 3.85 -15.71 11.35
N ASN A 143 4.02 -14.40 11.55
CA ASN A 143 3.06 -13.39 11.13
C ASN A 143 3.71 -12.52 10.05
N TYR A 144 2.96 -12.29 8.98
CA TYR A 144 3.43 -11.56 7.82
C TYR A 144 3.03 -10.10 7.90
N ILE A 145 3.70 -9.22 7.16
CA ILE A 145 3.54 -7.78 7.32
C ILE A 145 2.53 -7.27 6.30
N GLN A 146 1.50 -6.58 6.78
CA GLN A 146 0.45 -6.00 5.95
C GLN A 146 0.85 -4.64 5.38
N THR A 147 1.55 -3.82 6.15
CA THR A 147 2.00 -2.49 5.71
C THR A 147 3.12 -2.00 6.61
N ILE A 148 3.98 -1.11 6.08
CA ILE A 148 4.96 -0.37 6.85
C ILE A 148 4.93 1.13 6.54
N THR A 149 5.32 1.92 7.53
CA THR A 149 5.67 3.33 7.40
C THR A 149 7.06 3.52 8.03
N VAL A 150 7.97 4.21 7.33
CA VAL A 150 9.36 4.37 7.76
C VAL A 150 9.59 5.78 8.32
N ASP A 151 10.15 5.85 9.52
CA ASP A 151 10.74 7.07 10.09
C ASP A 151 12.25 7.01 9.91
N GLU A 152 12.73 7.61 8.82
CA GLU A 152 14.17 7.65 8.52
C GLU A 152 14.97 8.47 9.55
N GLU A 153 14.37 9.46 10.19
CA GLU A 153 15.08 10.28 11.18
C GLU A 153 15.39 9.46 12.44
N ARG A 154 14.41 8.70 12.91
CA ARG A 154 14.56 7.83 14.10
C ARG A 154 15.09 6.44 13.79
N GLN A 155 15.24 6.09 12.50
CA GLN A 155 15.61 4.75 12.06
C GLN A 155 14.62 3.69 12.57
N LEU A 156 13.32 3.99 12.46
CA LEU A 156 12.23 3.12 12.89
C LEU A 156 11.35 2.70 11.71
N VAL A 157 10.84 1.48 11.79
CA VAL A 157 9.75 0.99 10.95
C VAL A 157 8.56 0.71 11.84
N TYR A 158 7.46 1.36 11.52
CA TYR A 158 6.15 1.07 12.09
C TYR A 158 5.38 0.20 11.13
N GLY A 159 4.52 -0.68 11.62
CA GLY A 159 3.69 -1.45 10.72
C GLY A 159 2.66 -2.30 11.43
N PHE A 160 1.93 -3.07 10.62
CA PHE A 160 0.96 -4.03 11.10
C PHE A 160 1.23 -5.41 10.53
N THR A 161 0.94 -6.44 11.31
CA THR A 161 0.97 -7.83 10.85
C THR A 161 -0.41 -8.36 10.47
N TYR A 162 -0.41 -9.48 9.74
CA TYR A 162 -1.56 -10.27 9.34
C TYR A 162 -1.24 -11.78 9.54
N PRO A 163 -2.21 -12.63 9.96
CA PRO A 163 -3.61 -12.30 10.27
C PRO A 163 -3.82 -11.70 11.67
N ILE A 164 -2.80 -11.72 12.53
CA ILE A 164 -2.89 -11.04 13.83
C ILE A 164 -2.62 -9.56 13.60
N PHE A 165 -3.63 -8.71 13.79
CA PHE A 165 -3.54 -7.25 13.63
C PHE A 165 -2.76 -6.60 14.78
N ALA A 166 -1.47 -6.89 14.82
CA ALA A 166 -0.54 -6.33 15.78
C ALA A 166 0.22 -5.16 15.16
N PHE A 167 0.11 -4.00 15.80
CA PHE A 167 1.00 -2.88 15.56
C PHE A 167 2.38 -3.23 16.09
N PHE A 168 3.43 -2.90 15.33
CA PHE A 168 4.81 -3.08 15.77
C PHE A 168 5.67 -1.84 15.53
N VAL A 169 6.72 -1.72 16.33
CA VAL A 169 7.83 -0.79 16.14
C VAL A 169 9.12 -1.59 16.04
N PHE A 170 9.85 -1.42 14.94
CA PHE A 170 11.10 -2.11 14.67
C PHE A 170 12.24 -1.12 14.46
N SER A 171 13.38 -1.34 15.11
CA SER A 171 14.57 -0.50 14.95
C SER A 171 15.42 -0.99 13.79
N LEU A 172 15.64 -0.15 12.79
CA LEU A 172 16.56 -0.41 11.68
C LEU A 172 18.02 -0.46 12.18
N GLN A 173 18.37 0.44 13.10
CA GLN A 173 19.71 0.51 13.67
C GLN A 173 20.04 -0.73 14.51
N GLN A 174 19.13 -1.14 15.39
CA GLN A 174 19.35 -2.28 16.28
C GLN A 174 18.95 -3.62 15.66
N ARG A 175 18.28 -3.60 14.50
CA ARG A 175 17.71 -4.76 13.80
C ARG A 175 16.86 -5.64 14.73
N LYS A 176 16.00 -5.00 15.52
CA LYS A 176 15.15 -5.71 16.49
C LYS A 176 13.79 -5.05 16.68
N LEU A 177 12.83 -5.88 17.07
CA LEU A 177 11.53 -5.44 17.55
C LEU A 177 11.71 -4.64 18.85
N LEU A 178 11.08 -3.46 18.91
CA LEU A 178 11.01 -2.64 20.11
C LEU A 178 9.65 -2.79 20.80
N ARG A 179 8.57 -2.92 20.03
CA ARG A 179 7.20 -2.92 20.53
C ARG A 179 6.29 -3.78 19.67
N LEU A 180 5.30 -4.42 20.30
CA LEU A 180 4.27 -5.23 19.66
C LEU A 180 2.97 -5.17 20.46
N ASP A 181 1.89 -4.71 19.85
CA ASP A 181 0.60 -4.55 20.50
C ASP A 181 -0.53 -5.03 19.58
N TYR A 182 -1.37 -5.94 20.06
CA TYR A 182 -2.59 -6.31 19.35
C TYR A 182 -3.60 -5.16 19.38
N MET A 183 -3.98 -4.67 18.20
CA MET A 183 -4.93 -3.55 18.08
C MET A 183 -6.34 -4.00 17.76
N GLY A 184 -6.53 -5.18 17.16
CA GLY A 184 -7.84 -5.66 16.70
C GLY A 184 -8.47 -4.84 15.56
N SER A 185 -7.78 -3.81 15.09
CA SER A 185 -8.06 -3.08 13.85
C SER A 185 -6.75 -2.94 13.09
N ILE A 186 -6.82 -2.75 11.78
CA ILE A 186 -5.66 -2.66 10.90
C ILE A 186 -5.94 -1.67 9.78
N PRO A 187 -5.03 -0.71 9.51
CA PRO A 187 -5.12 0.14 8.33
C PRO A 187 -4.57 -0.58 7.09
N HIS A 188 -4.83 -0.04 5.91
CA HIS A 188 -4.22 -0.51 4.69
C HIS A 188 -2.83 0.10 4.45
N ILE A 189 -2.70 1.43 4.55
CA ILE A 189 -1.43 2.17 4.62
C ILE A 189 -1.65 3.45 5.43
N VAL A 190 -0.65 3.88 6.19
CA VAL A 190 -0.71 5.10 7.00
C VAL A 190 0.46 6.05 6.79
N SER A 191 0.36 7.24 7.38
CA SER A 191 1.42 8.26 7.38
C SER A 191 1.77 8.68 8.80
N LEU A 192 2.95 9.28 8.96
CA LEU A 192 3.36 9.98 10.17
C LEU A 192 2.88 11.43 10.12
N ASP A 193 2.65 12.03 11.27
CA ASP A 193 2.55 13.49 11.37
C ASP A 193 3.92 14.17 11.41
N ARG A 194 3.94 15.51 11.47
CA ARG A 194 5.19 16.30 11.49
C ARG A 194 6.11 16.01 12.67
N ALA A 195 5.60 15.49 13.78
CA ALA A 195 6.40 15.11 14.93
C ALA A 195 6.97 13.68 14.80
N GLY A 196 6.61 12.96 13.74
CA GLY A 196 6.96 11.55 13.53
C GLY A 196 6.02 10.59 14.26
N ARG A 197 4.86 11.06 14.75
CA ARG A 197 3.91 10.20 15.45
C ARG A 197 3.08 9.40 14.46
N PHE A 198 2.83 8.14 14.79
CA PHE A 198 2.14 7.20 13.94
C PHE A 198 0.65 7.14 14.27
N TRP A 199 -0.21 7.25 13.27
CA TRP A 199 -1.67 7.29 13.43
C TRP A 199 -2.34 6.10 12.74
N ALA A 200 -3.20 5.40 13.47
CA ALA A 200 -3.99 4.29 12.94
C ALA A 200 -5.25 4.06 13.78
N THR A 201 -5.90 2.91 13.62
CA THR A 201 -7.10 2.54 14.37
C THR A 201 -6.88 1.31 15.24
N TRP A 202 -7.63 1.22 16.33
CA TRP A 202 -7.66 0.12 17.30
C TRP A 202 -9.10 -0.28 17.62
N ASN A 203 -9.26 -1.40 18.32
CA ASN A 203 -10.52 -2.02 18.72
C ASN A 203 -11.28 -2.68 17.56
N CYS A 204 -11.49 -4.01 17.64
CA CYS A 204 -12.20 -4.79 16.61
C CYS A 204 -13.71 -4.53 16.51
N ARG A 205 -14.28 -3.69 17.39
CA ARG A 205 -15.70 -3.33 17.36
C ARG A 205 -15.89 -1.88 16.94
N THR A 206 -15.07 -0.97 17.46
CA THR A 206 -15.27 0.47 17.26
C THR A 206 -14.31 1.08 16.26
N HIS A 207 -13.16 0.45 15.97
CA HIS A 207 -12.12 0.96 15.07
C HIS A 207 -11.74 2.42 15.36
N ASN A 208 -11.68 2.77 16.65
CA ASN A 208 -11.33 4.12 17.10
C ASN A 208 -9.88 4.47 16.75
N LEU A 209 -9.55 5.76 16.75
CA LEU A 209 -8.18 6.20 16.48
C LEU A 209 -7.22 5.92 17.63
N PHE A 210 -5.95 5.69 17.31
CA PHE A 210 -4.83 5.83 18.24
C PHE A 210 -3.67 6.60 17.58
N CYS A 211 -2.82 7.18 18.43
CA CYS A 211 -1.57 7.83 18.04
C CYS A 211 -0.43 7.26 18.88
N TYR A 212 0.61 6.74 18.24
CA TYR A 212 1.84 6.33 18.89
C TYR A 212 2.89 7.44 18.81
N ASP A 213 3.44 7.82 19.96
CA ASP A 213 4.51 8.80 20.08
C ASP A 213 5.86 8.09 20.31
N PRO A 214 6.78 8.10 19.33
CA PRO A 214 8.08 7.42 19.46
C PRO A 214 9.02 8.09 20.48
N GLU A 215 8.82 9.36 20.83
CA GLU A 215 9.66 10.04 21.84
C GLU A 215 9.32 9.57 23.25
N GLN A 216 8.04 9.24 23.48
CA GLN A 216 7.53 8.81 24.77
C GLN A 216 7.38 7.29 24.88
N ASP A 217 7.48 6.57 23.76
CA ASP A 217 7.11 5.16 23.61
C ASP A 217 5.73 4.84 24.20
N ASP A 218 4.76 5.70 23.92
CA ASP A 218 3.40 5.60 24.45
C ASP A 218 2.34 5.70 23.36
N ILE A 219 1.20 5.04 23.61
CA ILE A 219 0.03 5.09 22.73
C ILE A 219 -1.07 5.89 23.40
N ARG A 220 -1.43 7.00 22.77
CA ARG A 220 -2.65 7.73 23.08
C ARG A 220 -3.83 7.11 22.34
N PHE A 221 -4.76 6.53 23.10
CA PHE A 221 -6.02 6.01 22.57
C PHE A 221 -7.11 7.08 22.54
N PHE A 222 -7.79 7.19 21.40
CA PHE A 222 -9.00 8.00 21.26
C PHE A 222 -10.23 7.10 21.35
N TYR A 223 -11.35 7.68 21.77
CA TYR A 223 -12.63 6.99 21.93
C TYR A 223 -13.67 7.47 20.91
N HIS A 224 -13.20 7.80 19.72
CA HIS A 224 -13.99 8.06 18.53
C HIS A 224 -13.23 7.54 17.30
N ALA A 225 -13.96 7.29 16.22
CA ALA A 225 -13.42 6.76 14.97
C ALA A 225 -13.52 7.80 13.84
N LEU A 226 -13.25 7.38 12.60
CA LEU A 226 -13.50 8.19 11.40
C LEU A 226 -15.00 8.31 11.12
N PRO A 227 -15.46 9.40 10.46
CA PRO A 227 -16.87 9.66 10.18
C PRO A 227 -17.62 8.50 9.52
N GLN A 228 -17.03 7.81 8.54
CA GLN A 228 -17.67 6.71 7.80
C GLN A 228 -17.24 5.31 8.24
N THR A 229 -16.71 5.18 9.47
CA THR A 229 -16.13 3.92 9.97
C THR A 229 -17.04 2.71 9.81
N VAL A 230 -18.35 2.85 10.12
CA VAL A 230 -19.31 1.74 10.05
C VAL A 230 -19.46 1.20 8.63
N GLN A 231 -19.42 2.08 7.64
CA GLN A 231 -19.51 1.76 6.23
C GLN A 231 -18.18 1.27 5.67
N SER A 232 -17.06 1.77 6.20
CA SER A 232 -15.70 1.48 5.74
C SER A 232 -15.17 0.13 6.21
N CYS A 233 -15.45 -0.28 7.45
CA CYS A 233 -14.85 -1.48 8.04
C CYS A 233 -15.25 -2.75 7.30
N ASN A 234 -14.30 -3.69 7.19
CA ASN A 234 -14.44 -4.95 6.45
C ASN A 234 -14.60 -4.84 4.93
N LEU A 235 -14.64 -3.64 4.33
CA LEU A 235 -14.75 -3.49 2.87
C LEU A 235 -13.49 -3.94 2.12
N MET A 236 -12.32 -3.79 2.74
CA MET A 236 -11.06 -4.18 2.11
C MET A 236 -10.82 -5.68 2.22
N TYR A 237 -10.98 -6.21 3.42
CA TYR A 237 -10.95 -7.63 3.77
C TYR A 237 -11.54 -7.78 5.19
N PRO A 238 -11.96 -9.00 5.60
CA PRO A 238 -12.53 -9.21 6.93
C PRO A 238 -11.59 -8.74 8.05
N GLY A 239 -12.13 -7.92 8.96
CA GLY A 239 -11.43 -7.34 10.10
C GLY A 239 -10.67 -6.04 9.81
N ALA A 240 -10.52 -5.64 8.54
CA ALA A 240 -9.85 -4.38 8.19
C ALA A 240 -10.59 -3.17 8.78
N GLY A 241 -9.83 -2.22 9.31
CA GLY A 241 -10.34 -0.92 9.75
C GLY A 241 -10.68 0.01 8.59
N PRO A 242 -11.07 1.26 8.88
CA PRO A 242 -11.62 2.15 7.86
C PRO A 242 -10.58 2.84 6.97
N ILE A 243 -9.32 2.90 7.40
CA ILE A 243 -8.23 3.60 6.70
C ILE A 243 -7.75 2.75 5.52
N ASP A 244 -8.10 3.20 4.30
CA ASP A 244 -7.62 2.61 3.03
C ASP A 244 -6.34 3.30 2.55
N SER A 245 -6.16 4.57 2.87
CA SER A 245 -4.88 5.27 2.75
C SER A 245 -4.78 6.49 3.65
N MET A 246 -3.56 6.97 3.93
CA MET A 246 -3.35 8.22 4.66
C MET A 246 -2.06 8.89 4.20
N ILE A 247 -2.05 10.22 4.15
CA ILE A 247 -0.87 11.04 3.83
C ILE A 247 -0.80 12.30 4.69
N LEU A 248 0.41 12.79 4.96
CA LEU A 248 0.64 14.10 5.58
C LEU A 248 0.56 15.21 4.53
N GLY A 249 -0.29 16.21 4.75
CA GLY A 249 -0.39 17.40 3.92
C GLY A 249 0.68 18.46 4.23
N ASN A 250 0.90 19.37 3.29
CA ASN A 250 1.80 20.53 3.46
C ASN A 250 1.32 21.53 4.51
N ASP A 251 0.06 21.48 4.91
CA ASP A 251 -0.51 22.25 6.02
C ASP A 251 -0.28 21.60 7.40
N GLY A 252 0.27 20.37 7.43
CA GLY A 252 0.52 19.61 8.65
C GLY A 252 -0.68 18.78 9.14
N MET A 253 -1.78 18.77 8.39
CA MET A 253 -2.91 17.89 8.64
C MET A 253 -2.68 16.52 8.02
N LEU A 254 -3.31 15.48 8.57
CA LEU A 254 -3.33 14.16 7.97
C LEU A 254 -4.60 14.04 7.12
N TYR A 255 -4.46 13.54 5.90
CA TYR A 255 -5.57 13.28 4.99
C TYR A 255 -5.76 11.79 4.86
N ILE A 256 -7.00 11.33 5.02
CA ILE A 256 -7.33 9.91 5.16
C ILE A 256 -8.33 9.53 4.09
N GLY A 257 -7.95 8.59 3.24
CA GLY A 257 -8.88 7.91 2.35
C GLY A 257 -9.60 6.81 3.11
N GLU A 258 -10.91 6.95 3.30
CA GLU A 258 -11.76 5.91 3.88
C GLU A 258 -12.16 4.86 2.84
N ALA A 259 -12.29 3.60 3.27
CA ALA A 259 -12.74 2.52 2.40
C ALA A 259 -14.18 2.74 1.87
N ALA A 260 -15.00 3.55 2.55
CA ALA A 260 -16.31 3.97 2.06
C ALA A 260 -16.26 5.00 0.91
N GLY A 261 -15.08 5.53 0.55
CA GLY A 261 -14.90 6.47 -0.55
C GLY A 261 -14.85 7.95 -0.15
N ASN A 262 -14.78 8.27 1.14
CA ASN A 262 -14.66 9.63 1.64
C ASN A 262 -13.20 10.01 1.88
N LEU A 263 -12.87 11.29 1.67
CA LEU A 263 -11.61 11.86 2.15
C LEU A 263 -11.88 12.61 3.45
N ASP A 264 -11.14 12.28 4.51
CA ASP A 264 -11.17 13.00 5.78
C ASP A 264 -9.91 13.83 5.99
N ARG A 265 -10.01 14.82 6.87
CA ARG A 265 -8.90 15.58 7.43
C ARG A 265 -8.82 15.39 8.94
N LEU A 266 -7.69 14.91 9.42
CA LEU A 266 -7.36 14.73 10.83
C LEU A 266 -6.36 15.80 11.27
N ASP A 267 -6.68 16.52 12.35
CA ASP A 267 -5.73 17.39 13.05
C ASP A 267 -4.91 16.56 14.05
N PRO A 268 -3.60 16.35 13.83
CA PRO A 268 -2.78 15.53 14.71
C PRO A 268 -2.52 16.16 16.08
N THR A 269 -2.82 17.45 16.28
CA THR A 269 -2.67 18.11 17.59
C THR A 269 -3.81 17.72 18.51
N THR A 270 -5.04 17.69 17.98
CA THR A 270 -6.26 17.49 18.76
C THR A 270 -6.83 16.08 18.63
N GLY A 271 -6.54 15.40 17.54
CA GLY A 271 -7.18 14.14 17.12
C GLY A 271 -8.54 14.33 16.46
N GLN A 272 -8.98 15.57 16.21
CA GLN A 272 -10.27 15.83 15.58
C GLN A 272 -10.26 15.46 14.10
N VAL A 273 -11.36 14.89 13.62
CA VAL A 273 -11.55 14.47 12.22
C VAL A 273 -12.73 15.21 11.61
N VAL A 274 -12.55 15.67 10.37
CA VAL A 274 -13.58 16.31 9.55
C VAL A 274 -13.74 15.53 8.26
N ASP A 275 -14.97 15.10 7.97
CA ASP A 275 -15.34 14.52 6.66
C ASP A 275 -15.35 15.63 5.61
N LEU A 276 -14.49 15.53 4.61
CA LEU A 276 -14.44 16.48 3.50
C LEU A 276 -15.41 16.09 2.38
N GLY A 277 -15.93 14.87 2.39
CA GLY A 277 -16.86 14.32 1.42
C GLY A 277 -16.22 13.34 0.45
N GLN A 278 -17.03 12.89 -0.51
CA GLN A 278 -16.60 11.96 -1.55
C GLN A 278 -16.05 12.72 -2.76
N PRO A 279 -14.79 12.49 -3.20
CA PRO A 279 -14.26 13.09 -4.41
C PRO A 279 -15.02 12.64 -5.66
N VAL A 280 -15.52 11.40 -5.67
CA VAL A 280 -16.30 10.80 -6.76
C VAL A 280 -17.59 10.24 -6.18
N PRO A 281 -18.72 10.96 -6.30
CA PRO A 281 -19.98 10.57 -5.66
C PRO A 281 -20.45 9.18 -6.07
N GLY A 282 -20.79 8.35 -5.09
CA GLY A 282 -21.31 6.99 -5.30
C GLY A 282 -20.24 5.91 -5.51
N GLU A 283 -18.98 6.29 -5.63
CA GLU A 283 -17.86 5.35 -5.63
C GLU A 283 -17.35 5.09 -4.20
N THR A 284 -16.70 3.95 -4.01
CA THR A 284 -16.10 3.52 -2.73
C THR A 284 -14.60 3.38 -2.89
N ARG A 285 -13.89 3.14 -1.78
CA ARG A 285 -12.43 2.97 -1.70
C ARG A 285 -11.66 4.25 -2.06
N ILE A 286 -10.67 4.58 -1.25
CA ILE A 286 -9.60 5.52 -1.58
C ILE A 286 -8.28 4.83 -1.27
N PRO A 287 -7.84 3.91 -2.16
CA PRO A 287 -6.77 2.97 -1.85
C PRO A 287 -5.38 3.61 -1.88
N ALA A 288 -5.23 4.80 -2.46
CA ALA A 288 -3.96 5.51 -2.45
C ALA A 288 -4.13 7.01 -2.61
N LEU A 289 -3.24 7.73 -1.95
CA LEU A 289 -3.09 9.18 -2.02
C LEU A 289 -1.62 9.51 -2.30
N ALA A 290 -1.37 10.59 -3.03
CA ALA A 290 -0.05 11.17 -3.22
C ALA A 290 -0.11 12.70 -3.12
N LEU A 291 0.94 13.29 -2.57
CA LEU A 291 1.05 14.74 -2.37
C LEU A 291 1.88 15.36 -3.49
N GLY A 292 1.29 16.30 -4.23
CA GLY A 292 2.00 17.16 -5.17
C GLY A 292 2.80 18.24 -4.45
N ASN A 293 3.83 18.77 -5.12
CA ASN A 293 4.72 19.81 -4.56
C ASN A 293 3.97 21.10 -4.24
N ASN A 294 2.86 21.37 -4.95
CA ASN A 294 2.00 22.52 -4.72
C ASN A 294 1.02 22.33 -3.54
N GLY A 295 1.03 21.18 -2.86
CA GLY A 295 0.13 20.84 -1.77
C GLY A 295 -1.21 20.22 -2.21
N THR A 296 -1.43 20.04 -3.51
CA THR A 296 -2.58 19.29 -4.03
C THR A 296 -2.42 17.82 -3.68
N ILE A 297 -3.51 17.21 -3.24
CA ILE A 297 -3.57 15.78 -2.92
C ILE A 297 -4.22 15.07 -4.09
N TYR A 298 -3.49 14.16 -4.71
CA TYR A 298 -3.97 13.31 -5.78
C TYR A 298 -4.36 11.95 -5.20
N GLY A 299 -5.38 11.32 -5.75
CA GLY A 299 -5.82 10.02 -5.26
C GLY A 299 -6.59 9.22 -6.29
N ILE A 300 -6.83 7.96 -5.93
CA ILE A 300 -7.72 7.05 -6.65
C ILE A 300 -8.99 6.92 -5.83
N ALA A 301 -10.15 7.00 -6.47
CA ALA A 301 -11.43 6.66 -5.87
C ALA A 301 -12.17 5.66 -6.77
N GLY A 302 -12.77 4.64 -6.19
CA GLY A 302 -13.50 3.60 -6.93
C GLY A 302 -12.92 2.20 -6.78
N PHE A 303 -13.73 1.23 -7.20
CA PHE A 303 -13.46 -0.20 -7.05
C PHE A 303 -14.04 -0.97 -8.24
N LEU A 304 -13.42 -2.09 -8.63
CA LEU A 304 -13.87 -3.01 -9.68
C LEU A 304 -14.27 -2.29 -10.98
N GLU A 305 -13.27 -1.87 -11.75
CA GLU A 305 -13.41 -1.22 -13.08
C GLU A 305 -13.96 0.21 -13.05
N LYS A 306 -14.33 0.73 -11.87
CA LYS A 306 -14.86 2.09 -11.68
C LYS A 306 -13.85 3.05 -11.05
N CYS A 307 -12.57 2.78 -11.23
CA CYS A 307 -11.49 3.57 -10.62
C CYS A 307 -11.30 4.91 -11.36
N HIS A 308 -11.37 6.00 -10.63
CA HIS A 308 -11.16 7.37 -11.10
C HIS A 308 -9.97 8.00 -10.38
N MET A 309 -9.24 8.83 -11.10
CA MET A 309 -8.27 9.72 -10.48
C MET A 309 -8.95 11.03 -10.07
N PHE A 310 -8.62 11.55 -8.90
CA PHE A 310 -9.08 12.83 -8.40
C PHE A 310 -7.94 13.67 -7.85
N ALA A 311 -8.17 14.97 -7.73
CA ALA A 311 -7.35 15.92 -7.01
C ALA A 311 -8.18 16.64 -5.94
N TYR A 312 -7.58 16.94 -4.81
CA TYR A 312 -8.12 17.79 -3.76
C TYR A 312 -7.15 18.92 -3.48
N ASN A 313 -7.64 20.16 -3.52
CA ASN A 313 -6.88 21.34 -3.13
C ASN A 313 -7.24 21.72 -1.68
N PRO A 314 -6.32 21.57 -0.71
CA PRO A 314 -6.55 21.94 0.68
C PRO A 314 -6.87 23.41 0.94
N VAL A 315 -6.36 24.32 0.10
CA VAL A 315 -6.53 25.77 0.27
C VAL A 315 -7.91 26.21 -0.22
N GLU A 316 -8.35 25.65 -1.35
CA GLU A 316 -9.66 25.93 -1.93
C GLU A 316 -10.77 25.03 -1.34
N GLU A 317 -10.39 24.01 -0.57
CA GLU A 317 -11.25 22.92 -0.07
C GLU A 317 -12.10 22.30 -1.18
N LYS A 318 -11.48 22.01 -2.33
CA LYS A 318 -12.17 21.65 -3.57
C LYS A 318 -11.67 20.34 -4.16
N PHE A 319 -12.60 19.45 -4.50
CA PHE A 319 -12.35 18.27 -5.32
C PHE A 319 -12.42 18.58 -6.83
N THR A 320 -11.58 17.90 -7.59
CA THR A 320 -11.62 17.84 -9.05
C THR A 320 -11.50 16.39 -9.49
N ILE A 321 -12.47 15.90 -10.26
CA ILE A 321 -12.39 14.58 -10.88
C ILE A 321 -11.54 14.72 -12.15
N LEU A 322 -10.40 14.03 -12.18
CA LEU A 322 -9.45 14.10 -13.31
C LEU A 322 -9.85 13.16 -14.45
N GLY A 323 -10.49 12.03 -14.11
CA GLY A 323 -11.10 11.13 -15.09
C GLY A 323 -11.14 9.67 -14.64
N HIS A 324 -11.89 8.86 -15.38
CA HIS A 324 -11.91 7.40 -15.24
C HIS A 324 -10.62 6.80 -15.78
N ILE A 325 -10.00 5.87 -15.04
CA ILE A 325 -8.73 5.26 -15.43
C ILE A 325 -9.03 4.07 -16.34
N HIS A 326 -8.77 4.23 -17.63
CA HIS A 326 -8.87 3.17 -18.63
C HIS A 326 -7.81 3.34 -19.71
N ASP A 327 -7.44 2.27 -20.39
CA ASP A 327 -6.41 2.34 -21.41
C ASP A 327 -7.00 3.02 -22.65
N GLU A 328 -6.35 4.07 -23.13
CA GLU A 328 -6.88 4.92 -24.20
C GLU A 328 -7.12 4.13 -25.50
N LYS A 329 -6.30 3.11 -25.78
CA LYS A 329 -6.35 2.36 -27.03
C LYS A 329 -7.33 1.19 -26.97
N SER A 330 -7.26 0.40 -25.91
CA SER A 330 -8.05 -0.82 -25.76
C SER A 330 -9.40 -0.57 -25.07
N GLY A 331 -9.55 0.56 -24.38
CA GLY A 331 -10.73 0.88 -23.57
C GLY A 331 -10.85 0.06 -22.29
N ILE A 332 -9.86 -0.78 -21.96
CA ILE A 332 -9.95 -1.63 -20.78
C ILE A 332 -9.77 -0.76 -19.53
N PRO A 333 -10.72 -0.81 -18.56
CA PRO A 333 -10.64 -0.01 -17.34
C PRO A 333 -9.62 -0.58 -16.35
N LEU A 334 -9.07 0.24 -15.45
CA LEU A 334 -8.36 -0.22 -14.26
C LEU A 334 -9.31 -0.97 -13.34
N PHE A 335 -9.01 -2.23 -13.04
CA PHE A 335 -9.84 -3.12 -12.22
C PHE A 335 -9.88 -2.68 -10.76
N ILE A 336 -8.77 -2.78 -10.03
CA ILE A 336 -8.64 -2.25 -8.67
C ILE A 336 -7.33 -1.49 -8.61
N GLY A 337 -7.40 -0.18 -8.40
CA GLY A 337 -6.23 0.61 -8.05
C GLY A 337 -5.73 0.20 -6.68
N HIS A 338 -4.47 -0.18 -6.59
CA HIS A 338 -3.81 -0.42 -5.32
C HIS A 338 -3.04 0.84 -4.96
N ASP A 339 -1.89 1.08 -5.57
CA ASP A 339 -0.97 2.16 -5.17
C ASP A 339 -0.81 3.25 -6.22
N ILE A 340 -0.37 4.44 -5.80
CA ILE A 340 -0.08 5.56 -6.69
C ILE A 340 1.28 6.18 -6.36
N THR A 341 2.06 6.50 -7.40
CA THR A 341 3.24 7.37 -7.27
C THR A 341 3.17 8.49 -8.29
N LEU A 342 3.38 9.73 -7.84
CA LEU A 342 3.52 10.87 -8.74
C LEU A 342 4.91 10.87 -9.37
N ILE A 343 4.97 11.25 -10.64
CA ILE A 343 6.21 11.56 -11.34
C ILE A 343 6.43 13.08 -11.33
N ASP A 344 5.34 13.80 -11.55
CA ASP A 344 5.23 15.26 -11.54
C ASP A 344 3.76 15.65 -11.32
N GLU A 345 3.43 16.95 -11.37
CA GLU A 345 2.07 17.47 -11.11
C GLU A 345 1.02 17.11 -12.18
N HIS A 346 1.44 16.44 -13.26
CA HIS A 346 0.60 16.10 -14.42
C HIS A 346 0.67 14.61 -14.77
N ARG A 347 1.43 13.83 -14.02
CA ARG A 347 1.67 12.43 -14.35
C ARG A 347 1.87 11.58 -13.11
N ALA A 348 1.19 10.44 -13.09
CA ALA A 348 1.29 9.44 -12.05
C ALA A 348 1.34 8.04 -12.64
N PHE A 349 1.85 7.10 -11.84
CA PHE A 349 1.68 5.68 -12.08
C PHE A 349 0.75 5.06 -11.04
N VAL A 350 -0.12 4.16 -11.49
CA VAL A 350 -1.07 3.42 -10.65
C VAL A 350 -0.86 1.92 -10.81
N GLY A 351 -0.78 1.19 -9.70
CA GLY A 351 -0.65 -0.26 -9.69
C GLY A 351 -2.02 -0.94 -9.68
N GLU A 352 -2.26 -1.91 -10.55
CA GLU A 352 -3.46 -2.75 -10.50
C GLU A 352 -3.27 -4.01 -9.66
N THR A 353 -4.31 -4.39 -8.91
CA THR A 353 -4.31 -5.62 -8.12
C THR A 353 -5.55 -6.49 -8.30
N ASP A 354 -5.43 -7.73 -7.82
CA ASP A 354 -6.53 -8.68 -7.56
C ASP A 354 -7.37 -9.02 -8.79
N THR A 355 -6.78 -8.93 -9.98
CA THR A 355 -7.39 -9.37 -11.24
C THR A 355 -7.38 -10.89 -11.35
N ALA A 356 -8.48 -11.45 -11.88
CA ALA A 356 -8.65 -12.90 -12.05
C ALA A 356 -8.53 -13.36 -13.52
N ASN A 357 -8.79 -12.45 -14.47
CA ASN A 357 -8.84 -12.72 -15.92
C ASN A 357 -7.67 -12.13 -16.70
N ARG A 358 -6.82 -11.34 -16.03
CA ARG A 358 -5.57 -10.75 -16.50
C ARG A 358 -4.68 -10.51 -15.28
N ALA A 359 -3.48 -10.00 -15.44
CA ALA A 359 -2.55 -9.77 -14.33
C ALA A 359 -1.52 -8.70 -14.68
N GLY A 360 -0.81 -8.11 -13.72
CA GLY A 360 0.43 -7.37 -14.02
C GLY A 360 0.26 -6.11 -14.89
N TYR A 361 -0.78 -5.30 -14.66
CA TYR A 361 -0.98 -4.00 -15.30
C TYR A 361 -0.48 -2.85 -14.42
N LEU A 362 0.42 -2.04 -14.97
CA LEU A 362 0.90 -0.77 -14.42
C LEU A 362 0.40 0.37 -15.31
N TRP A 363 -0.26 1.37 -14.75
CA TRP A 363 -0.98 2.40 -15.49
C TRP A 363 -0.24 3.73 -15.41
N GLU A 364 0.13 4.31 -16.55
CA GLU A 364 0.60 5.71 -16.62
C GLU A 364 -0.60 6.61 -16.88
N CYS A 365 -0.89 7.53 -15.97
CA CYS A 365 -1.97 8.51 -16.07
C CYS A 365 -1.38 9.90 -16.31
N GLN A 366 -1.88 10.61 -17.33
CA GLN A 366 -1.53 12.00 -17.66
C GLN A 366 -2.78 12.89 -17.52
N PHE A 367 -2.70 13.99 -16.76
CA PHE A 367 -3.87 14.79 -16.35
C PHE A 367 -3.62 16.30 -16.31
#